data_AF-A0A9P6D590-F1
#
_entry.id   AF-A0A9P6D590-F1
#
_cell.length_a   1.000
_cell.length_b   1.000
_cell.length_c   1.000
_cell.angle_alpha   90.00
_cell.angle_beta   90.00
_cell.angle_gamma   90.00
#
_symmetry.space_group_name_H-M   'P 1'
#
loop_
_entity.id
_entity.type
_entity.pdbx_description
1 polymer ?
#
loop_
_entity_poly.entity_id
_entity_poly.type
_entity_poly.pdbx_seq_one_letter_code
_entity_poly.pdbx_strand_id
1 'polypeptide(L)'
;MLQELSSMDRITQLQDEIQQILTIMSRSIQYLTSKADFVQISPEVPVTKQRAAGKADPPDVFDANKKELVTDLIVKAKQIEYLINSLPEPESEEEQAGRLRELENELSSANSEYVRAVHRARELLRLVSETLRTMLSEPPPDTRPVAPSA
;
A
#
# COMPACT_ATOMS: atom_id res chain seq x y z
N MET A 1 1.33 2.72 14.14
CA MET A 1 2.14 3.72 13.40
C MET A 1 2.18 3.50 11.88
N LEU A 2 2.16 2.27 11.34
CA LEU A 2 2.14 2.03 9.88
C LEU A 2 0.83 2.37 9.17
N GLN A 3 -0.26 2.59 9.92
CA GLN A 3 -1.59 2.77 9.37
C GLN A 3 -1.85 4.17 8.81
N GLU A 4 -1.11 5.19 9.28
CA GLU A 4 -1.28 6.60 8.86
C GLU A 4 -0.54 6.93 7.57
N LEU A 5 0.62 6.32 7.30
CA LEU A 5 1.25 6.44 5.98
C LEU A 5 0.46 5.69 4.89
N SER A 6 -0.34 4.69 5.27
CA SER A 6 -1.24 3.98 4.36
C SER A 6 -2.51 4.78 4.02
N SER A 7 -2.94 5.73 4.86
CA SER A 7 -4.18 6.48 4.59
C SER A 7 -4.02 7.48 3.44
N MET A 8 -2.85 8.10 3.31
CA MET A 8 -2.55 9.01 2.21
C MET A 8 -2.57 8.31 0.84
N ASP A 9 -2.25 7.01 0.80
CA ASP A 9 -2.38 6.16 -0.39
C ASP A 9 -3.84 5.84 -0.73
N ARG A 10 -4.74 5.75 0.26
CA ARG A 10 -6.16 5.40 0.03
C ARG A 10 -6.95 6.47 -0.70
N ILE A 11 -6.65 7.75 -0.45
CA ILE A 11 -7.31 8.86 -1.16
C ILE A 11 -6.89 8.85 -2.63
N THR A 12 -5.59 8.69 -2.91
CA THR A 12 -5.09 8.55 -4.28
C THR A 12 -5.65 7.29 -4.96
N GLN A 13 -5.70 6.17 -4.26
CA GLN A 13 -6.31 4.93 -4.75
C GLN A 13 -7.81 5.12 -5.08
N LEU A 14 -8.56 5.82 -4.23
CA LEU A 14 -9.97 6.13 -4.49
C LEU A 14 -10.11 7.02 -5.73
N GLN A 15 -9.26 8.03 -5.88
CA GLN A 15 -9.25 8.89 -7.07
C GLN A 15 -9.01 8.07 -8.35
N ASP A 16 -8.04 7.15 -8.33
CA ASP A 16 -7.72 6.30 -9.47
C ASP A 16 -8.87 5.34 -9.81
N GLU A 17 -9.51 4.73 -8.81
CA GLU A 17 -10.67 3.85 -9.03
C GLU A 17 -11.88 4.62 -9.59
N ILE A 18 -12.11 5.87 -9.15
CA ILE A 18 -13.14 6.75 -9.72
C ILE A 18 -12.80 7.08 -11.18
N GLN A 19 -11.54 7.37 -11.49
CA GLN A 19 -11.13 7.62 -12.88
C GLN A 19 -11.31 6.37 -13.75
N GLN A 20 -11.04 5.19 -13.18
CA GLN A 20 -11.15 3.92 -13.89
C GLN A 20 -12.61 3.54 -14.14
N ILE A 21 -13.52 3.75 -13.19
CA ILE A 21 -14.96 3.48 -13.40
C ILE A 21 -15.53 4.40 -14.49
N LEU A 22 -15.16 5.68 -14.51
CA LEU A 22 -15.58 6.62 -15.57
C LEU A 22 -15.05 6.20 -16.95
N THR A 23 -13.81 5.73 -17.00
CA THR A 23 -13.21 5.21 -18.22
C THR A 23 -13.96 3.98 -18.74
N ILE A 24 -14.32 3.06 -17.84
CA ILE A 24 -15.10 1.86 -18.18
C ILE A 24 -16.51 2.23 -18.65
N MET A 25 -17.18 3.19 -18.00
CA MET A 25 -18.48 3.70 -18.46
C MET A 25 -18.40 4.25 -19.89
N SER A 26 -17.40 5.09 -20.18
CA SER A 26 -17.22 5.66 -21.52
C SER A 26 -16.96 4.58 -22.57
N ARG A 27 -16.06 3.63 -22.28
CA ARG A 27 -15.77 2.49 -23.16
C ARG A 27 -16.98 1.57 -23.35
N SER A 28 -17.78 1.37 -22.31
CA SER A 28 -19.01 0.57 -22.37
C SER A 28 -20.02 1.22 -23.32
N ILE A 29 -20.24 2.53 -23.21
CA ILE A 29 -21.13 3.26 -24.13
C ILE A 29 -20.60 3.20 -25.56
N GLN A 30 -19.29 3.39 -25.77
CA GLN A 30 -18.67 3.23 -27.09
C GLN A 30 -18.84 1.83 -27.65
N TYR A 31 -18.68 0.79 -26.83
CA TYR A 31 -18.89 -0.60 -27.24
C TYR A 31 -20.35 -0.84 -27.65
N LEU A 32 -21.31 -0.47 -26.80
CA LEU A 32 -22.74 -0.66 -27.06
C LEU A 32 -23.19 0.05 -28.34
N THR A 33 -22.73 1.28 -28.57
CA THR A 33 -23.09 2.06 -29.77
C THR A 33 -22.38 1.55 -31.04
N SER A 34 -21.13 1.12 -30.92
CA SER A 34 -20.31 0.67 -32.05
C SER A 34 -20.56 -0.78 -32.47
N LYS A 35 -21.11 -1.63 -31.58
CA LYS A 35 -21.31 -3.07 -31.83
C LYS A 35 -22.77 -3.53 -31.89
N ALA A 36 -23.74 -2.70 -31.49
CA ALA A 36 -25.15 -3.05 -31.61
C ALA A 36 -25.60 -3.17 -33.08
N ASP A 37 -26.35 -4.23 -33.43
CA ASP A 37 -26.97 -4.35 -34.74
C ASP A 37 -28.39 -3.74 -34.77
N PHE A 38 -28.94 -3.55 -35.97
CA PHE A 38 -30.31 -3.09 -36.15
C PHE A 38 -31.31 -4.21 -35.85
N VAL A 39 -32.31 -3.92 -35.02
CA VAL A 39 -33.40 -4.86 -34.70
C VAL A 39 -34.63 -4.50 -35.54
N GLN A 40 -35.23 -5.49 -36.20
CA GLN A 40 -36.49 -5.31 -36.91
C GLN A 40 -37.64 -5.22 -35.92
N ILE A 41 -38.34 -4.08 -35.90
CA ILE A 41 -39.46 -3.82 -34.97
C ILE A 41 -40.80 -4.24 -35.58
N SER A 42 -40.97 -4.09 -36.90
CA SER A 42 -42.18 -4.49 -37.62
C SER A 42 -41.89 -5.60 -38.64
N PRO A 43 -42.65 -6.71 -38.64
CA PRO A 43 -42.51 -7.78 -39.64
C PRO A 43 -42.75 -7.30 -41.08
N GLU A 44 -43.53 -6.24 -41.25
CA GLU A 44 -43.95 -5.71 -42.56
C GLU A 44 -42.88 -4.80 -43.21
N VAL A 45 -41.91 -4.34 -42.43
CA VAL A 45 -40.84 -3.44 -42.91
C VAL A 45 -39.51 -4.19 -42.87
N PRO A 46 -38.98 -4.63 -44.03
CA PRO A 46 -37.69 -5.30 -44.08
C PRO A 46 -36.55 -4.34 -43.72
N VAL A 47 -35.53 -4.87 -43.02
CA VAL A 47 -34.34 -4.09 -42.63
C VAL A 47 -33.53 -3.73 -43.88
N THR A 48 -33.60 -2.47 -44.30
CA THR A 48 -32.94 -1.98 -45.52
C THR A 48 -31.48 -1.54 -45.30
N LYS A 49 -31.04 -1.47 -44.05
CA LYS A 49 -29.66 -1.12 -43.67
C LYS A 49 -29.12 -2.16 -42.70
N GLN A 50 -28.10 -2.90 -43.15
CA GLN A 50 -27.25 -3.68 -42.28
C GLN A 50 -25.94 -2.93 -42.06
N ARG A 51 -25.39 -3.01 -40.85
CA ARG A 51 -24.06 -2.47 -40.56
C ARG A 51 -23.03 -3.25 -41.39
N ALA A 52 -21.94 -2.60 -41.81
CA ALA A 52 -20.89 -3.26 -42.60
C ALA A 52 -20.42 -4.56 -41.92
N ALA A 53 -20.20 -5.62 -42.70
CA ALA A 53 -19.79 -6.93 -42.20
C ALA A 53 -18.59 -6.82 -41.25
N GLY A 54 -18.71 -7.39 -40.05
CA GLY A 54 -17.69 -7.33 -38.99
C GLY A 54 -17.79 -6.14 -38.03
N LYS A 55 -18.70 -5.18 -38.25
CA LYS A 55 -18.93 -4.07 -37.31
C LYS A 55 -19.95 -4.37 -36.21
N ALA A 56 -20.87 -5.30 -36.43
CA ALA A 56 -21.81 -5.75 -35.41
C ALA A 56 -21.35 -7.09 -34.83
N ASP A 57 -21.49 -7.26 -33.53
CA ASP A 57 -21.22 -8.54 -32.87
C ASP A 57 -22.48 -9.42 -32.94
N PRO A 58 -22.34 -10.75 -33.03
CA PRO A 58 -23.49 -11.66 -32.97
C PRO A 58 -24.32 -11.45 -31.69
N PRO A 59 -25.65 -11.66 -31.71
CA PRO A 59 -26.52 -11.42 -30.57
C PRO A 59 -26.04 -12.11 -29.29
N ASP A 60 -25.60 -13.37 -29.39
CA ASP A 60 -25.13 -14.15 -28.25
C ASP A 60 -23.87 -13.56 -27.61
N VAL A 61 -22.92 -13.12 -28.45
CA VAL A 61 -21.67 -12.49 -28.02
C VAL A 61 -21.94 -11.12 -27.43
N PHE A 62 -22.82 -10.34 -28.05
CA PHE A 62 -23.20 -9.02 -27.57
C PHE A 62 -23.92 -9.08 -26.22
N ASP A 63 -24.79 -10.08 -26.02
CA ASP A 63 -25.46 -10.32 -24.73
C ASP A 63 -24.50 -10.80 -23.64
N ALA A 64 -23.55 -11.67 -23.97
CA ALA A 64 -22.49 -12.08 -23.05
C ALA A 64 -21.63 -10.88 -22.60
N ASN A 65 -21.15 -10.09 -23.57
CA ASN A 65 -20.31 -8.91 -23.30
C ASN A 65 -21.07 -7.84 -22.51
N LYS A 66 -22.38 -7.65 -22.75
CA LYS A 66 -23.22 -6.78 -21.92
C LYS A 66 -23.23 -7.20 -20.44
N LYS A 67 -23.39 -8.51 -20.18
CA LYS A 67 -23.39 -9.03 -18.80
C LYS A 67 -22.03 -8.87 -18.13
N GLU A 68 -20.94 -9.08 -18.86
CA GLU A 68 -19.57 -8.84 -18.39
C GLU A 68 -19.37 -7.37 -18.00
N LEU A 69 -19.70 -6.43 -18.90
CA LEU A 69 -19.57 -4.99 -18.63
C LEU A 69 -20.37 -4.54 -17.40
N VAL A 70 -21.58 -5.06 -17.21
CA VAL A 70 -22.39 -4.77 -16.01
C VAL A 70 -21.75 -5.35 -14.76
N THR A 71 -21.22 -6.57 -14.84
CA THR A 71 -20.55 -7.23 -13.71
C THR A 71 -19.31 -6.44 -13.29
N ASP A 72 -18.48 -6.02 -14.26
CA ASP A 72 -17.29 -5.20 -14.01
C ASP A 72 -17.64 -3.87 -13.36
N LEU A 73 -18.70 -3.21 -13.84
CA LEU A 73 -19.17 -1.95 -13.27
C LEU A 73 -19.62 -2.10 -11.81
N ILE A 74 -20.36 -3.18 -11.51
CA ILE A 74 -20.84 -3.47 -10.14
C ILE A 74 -19.66 -3.79 -9.21
N VAL A 75 -18.73 -4.62 -9.67
CA VAL A 75 -17.54 -4.98 -8.88
C VAL A 75 -16.74 -3.73 -8.53
N LYS A 76 -16.54 -2.83 -9.51
CA LYS A 76 -15.83 -1.57 -9.28
C LYS A 76 -16.58 -0.60 -8.37
N ALA A 77 -17.90 -0.49 -8.53
CA ALA A 77 -18.70 0.33 -7.63
C ALA A 77 -18.57 -0.16 -6.17
N LYS A 78 -18.56 -1.48 -5.94
CA LYS A 78 -18.34 -2.06 -4.61
C LYS A 78 -16.92 -1.84 -4.09
N GLN A 79 -15.91 -1.87 -4.95
CA GLN A 79 -14.53 -1.54 -4.57
C GLN A 79 -14.42 -0.09 -4.09
N ILE A 80 -15.04 0.84 -4.83
CA ILE A 80 -15.12 2.25 -4.45
C ILE A 80 -15.85 2.42 -3.12
N GLU A 81 -16.99 1.75 -2.92
CA GLU A 81 -17.74 1.79 -1.66
C GLU A 81 -16.90 1.27 -0.49
N TYR A 82 -16.18 0.16 -0.68
CA TYR A 82 -15.25 -0.36 0.32
C TYR A 82 -14.13 0.63 0.64
N LEU A 83 -13.55 1.26 -0.38
CA LEU A 83 -12.49 2.26 -0.19
C LEU A 83 -13.00 3.46 0.60
N ILE A 84 -14.19 3.97 0.29
CA ILE A 84 -14.84 5.06 1.03
C ILE A 84 -15.04 4.67 2.50
N ASN A 85 -15.58 3.48 2.77
CA ASN A 85 -15.77 3.00 4.14
C ASN A 85 -14.45 2.75 4.89
N SER A 86 -13.34 2.59 4.16
CA SER A 86 -12.01 2.39 4.72
C SER A 86 -11.23 3.70 4.91
N LEU A 87 -11.77 4.84 4.48
CA LEU A 87 -11.13 6.13 4.70
C LEU A 87 -11.11 6.44 6.22
N PRO A 88 -10.00 6.96 6.75
CA PRO A 88 -9.99 7.46 8.12
C PRO A 88 -11.00 8.60 8.25
N GLU A 89 -11.64 8.69 9.41
CA GLU A 89 -12.50 9.81 9.72
C GLU A 89 -11.68 11.11 9.67
N PRO A 90 -12.24 12.20 9.09
CA PRO A 90 -11.54 13.47 9.05
C PRO A 90 -11.44 14.04 10.48
N GLU A 91 -10.23 14.08 11.02
CA GLU A 91 -9.91 14.78 12.26
C GLU A 91 -9.87 16.30 12.01
N SER A 92 -10.15 17.10 13.05
CA SER A 92 -9.98 18.55 12.92
C SER A 92 -8.49 18.92 12.85
N GLU A 93 -8.15 20.01 12.15
CA GLU A 93 -6.75 20.45 12.03
C GLU A 93 -6.11 20.73 13.40
N GLU A 94 -6.90 21.21 14.37
CA GLU A 94 -6.44 21.48 15.74
C GLU A 94 -6.08 20.19 16.49
N GLU A 95 -6.93 19.16 16.41
CA GLU A 95 -6.67 17.85 17.02
C GLU A 95 -5.48 17.16 16.36
N GLN A 96 -5.41 17.22 15.02
CA GLN A 96 -4.30 16.65 14.25
C GLN A 96 -2.97 17.32 14.62
N ALA A 97 -2.95 18.65 14.73
CA ALA A 97 -1.78 19.41 15.15
C ALA A 97 -1.37 19.10 16.60
N GLY A 98 -2.35 18.94 17.50
CA GLY A 98 -2.12 18.50 18.88
C GLY A 98 -1.43 17.13 18.93
N ARG A 99 -1.99 16.16 18.22
CA ARG A 99 -1.45 14.79 18.12
C ARG A 99 -0.05 14.73 17.51
N LEU A 100 0.20 15.52 16.46
CA LEU A 100 1.54 15.67 15.85
C LEU A 100 2.57 16.18 16.87
N ARG A 101 2.19 17.16 17.69
CA ARG A 101 3.07 17.73 18.72
C ARG A 101 3.36 16.74 19.84
N GLU A 102 2.38 15.94 20.24
CA GLU A 102 2.56 14.85 21.21
C GLU A 102 3.53 13.79 20.67
N LEU A 103 3.35 13.37 19.42
CA LEU A 103 4.25 12.45 18.73
C LEU A 103 5.67 12.99 18.64
N GLU A 104 5.85 14.29 18.36
CA GLU A 104 7.16 14.93 18.32
C GLU A 104 7.85 14.91 19.69
N ASN A 105 7.10 15.18 20.77
CA ASN A 105 7.62 15.10 22.14
C ASN A 105 8.03 13.67 22.51
N GLU A 106 7.21 12.67 22.17
CA GLU A 106 7.50 11.26 22.39
C GLU A 106 8.76 10.83 21.62
N LEU A 107 8.87 11.22 20.35
CA LEU A 107 10.01 10.95 19.49
C LEU A 107 11.30 11.58 20.05
N SER A 108 11.22 12.82 20.55
CA SER A 108 12.34 13.51 21.18
C SER A 108 12.82 12.77 22.44
N SER A 109 11.89 12.34 23.30
CA SER A 109 12.22 11.55 24.50
C SER A 109 12.87 10.22 24.13
N ALA A 110 12.25 9.45 23.23
CA ALA A 110 12.75 8.16 22.77
C ALA A 110 14.13 8.28 22.12
N ASN A 111 14.38 9.33 21.32
CA ASN A 111 15.69 9.61 20.74
C ASN A 111 16.74 9.95 21.81
N SER A 112 16.37 10.70 22.85
CA SER A 112 17.28 11.00 23.97
C SER A 112 17.69 9.75 24.74
N GLU A 113 16.76 8.80 24.91
CA GLU A 113 17.00 7.52 25.56
C GLU A 113 17.86 6.62 24.68
N TYR A 114 17.58 6.59 23.39
CA TYR A 114 18.39 5.89 22.40
C TYR A 114 19.84 6.37 22.41
N VAL A 115 20.08 7.69 22.37
CA VAL A 115 21.42 8.27 22.43
C VAL A 115 22.13 7.87 23.73
N ARG A 116 21.44 7.93 24.88
CA ARG A 116 21.98 7.50 26.17
C ARG A 116 22.33 6.02 26.20
N ALA A 117 21.49 5.15 25.65
CA ALA A 117 21.74 3.72 25.56
C ALA A 117 22.95 3.41 24.67
N VAL A 118 23.08 4.08 23.53
CA VAL A 118 24.23 3.94 22.62
C VAL A 118 25.52 4.42 23.29
N HIS A 119 25.49 5.54 24.03
CA HIS A 119 26.67 6.01 24.76
C HIS A 119 27.14 4.99 25.80
N ARG A 120 26.21 4.46 26.62
CA ARG A 120 26.51 3.43 27.61
C ARG A 120 27.10 2.17 26.96
N ALA A 121 26.53 1.73 25.83
CA ALA A 121 27.04 0.57 25.11
C ALA A 121 28.47 0.79 24.60
N ARG A 122 28.78 1.99 24.07
CA ARG A 122 30.14 2.34 23.63
C ARG A 122 31.13 2.38 24.79
N GLU A 123 30.73 2.91 25.94
CA GLU A 123 31.57 2.99 27.11
C GLU A 123 31.88 1.61 27.70
N LEU A 124 30.86 0.75 27.81
CA LEU A 124 31.03 -0.66 28.19
C LEU A 124 31.97 -1.40 27.22
N LEU A 125 31.79 -1.20 25.91
CA LEU A 125 32.68 -1.78 24.90
C LEU A 125 34.13 -1.33 25.08
N ARG A 126 34.35 -0.04 25.38
CA ARG A 126 35.69 0.51 25.66
C ARG A 126 36.31 -0.18 26.87
N LEU A 127 35.56 -0.31 27.97
CA LEU A 127 36.02 -0.97 29.20
C LEU A 127 36.34 -2.45 28.99
N VAL A 128 35.48 -3.19 28.27
CA VAL A 128 35.73 -4.60 27.93
C VAL A 128 36.97 -4.73 27.04
N SER A 129 37.14 -3.84 26.06
CA SER A 129 38.32 -3.86 25.18
C SER A 129 39.61 -3.55 25.95
N GLU A 130 39.56 -2.62 26.90
CA GLU A 130 40.69 -2.24 27.75
C GLU A 130 41.08 -3.37 28.71
N THR A 131 40.09 -3.99 29.39
CA THR A 131 40.34 -5.14 30.27
C THR A 131 40.91 -6.33 29.52
N LEU A 132 40.38 -6.68 28.34
CA LEU A 132 40.94 -7.71 27.48
C LEU A 132 42.38 -7.39 27.06
N ARG A 133 42.67 -6.12 26.75
CA ARG A 133 44.03 -5.69 26.40
C ARG A 133 44.99 -5.83 27.57
N THR A 134 44.58 -5.46 28.78
CA THR A 134 45.41 -5.62 29.99
C THR A 134 45.68 -7.09 30.28
N MET A 135 44.66 -7.94 30.21
CA MET A 135 44.79 -9.40 30.39
C MET A 135 45.71 -10.05 29.33
N LEU A 136 45.71 -9.53 28.10
CA LEU A 136 46.62 -9.97 27.04
C LEU A 136 48.04 -9.39 27.16
N SER A 137 48.23 -8.32 27.94
CA SER A 137 49.51 -7.62 28.10
C SER A 137 50.26 -8.02 29.37
N GLU A 138 49.58 -8.63 30.36
CA GLU A 138 50.23 -9.26 31.51
C GLU A 138 50.94 -10.55 31.06
N PRO A 139 52.27 -10.65 31.16
CA PRO A 139 52.93 -11.94 30.98
C PRO A 139 52.49 -12.90 32.10
N PRO A 140 52.35 -14.20 31.82
CA PRO A 140 51.93 -15.17 32.84
C PRO A 140 52.87 -15.08 34.05
N PRO A 141 52.35 -15.20 35.29
CA PRO A 141 53.19 -15.19 36.47
C PRO A 141 54.28 -16.25 36.31
N ASP A 142 55.53 -15.80 36.38
CA ASP A 142 56.76 -16.58 36.29
C ASP A 142 56.65 -17.73 37.30
N THR A 143 56.21 -18.90 36.84
CA THR A 143 56.09 -20.12 37.64
C THR A 143 57.50 -20.67 37.84
N ARG A 144 58.28 -20.02 38.71
CA ARG A 144 59.52 -20.64 39.19
C ARG A 144 59.15 -21.75 40.16
N PRO A 145 59.53 -23.00 39.86
CA PRO A 145 59.31 -24.08 40.80
C PRO A 145 60.19 -23.83 42.04
N VAL A 146 59.55 -23.91 43.21
CA VAL A 146 60.24 -24.02 44.49
C VAL A 146 61.06 -25.31 44.44
N ALA A 147 62.38 -25.20 44.29
CA ALA A 147 63.27 -26.35 44.39
C ALA A 147 63.41 -26.75 45.88
N PRO A 148 63.30 -28.04 46.22
CA PRO A 148 63.55 -28.53 47.56
C PRO A 148 65.05 -28.77 47.80
N SER A 149 65.43 -28.78 49.09
CA SER A 149 66.63 -29.39 49.69
C SER A 149 67.96 -28.61 49.65
N ALA A 150 68.44 -28.21 50.83
CA ALA A 150 69.46 -28.96 51.59
C ALA A 150 69.40 -28.59 53.08
#